data_AF-A0A917VZF5-F1
#
_entry.id   AF-A0A917VZF5-F1
#
_cell.length_a   1.000
_cell.length_b   1.000
_cell.length_c   1.000
_cell.angle_alpha   90.00
_cell.angle_beta   90.00
_cell.angle_gamma   90.00
#
_symmetry.space_group_name_H-M   'P 1'
#
loop_
_entity.id
_entity.type
_entity.pdbx_description
1 polymer ?
#
loop_
_entity_poly.entity_id
_entity_poly.type
_entity_poly.pdbx_seq_one_letter_code
_entity_poly.pdbx_strand_id
1 'polypeptide(L)' 'MTVSPFARINSSRSLLLYLVIAAVLVTLIAGAGAAIATHDSGGERAHSAPASVSYSLDIDAA' A
#
# COMPACT_ATOMS: atom_id res chain seq x y z
N MET A 1 7.57 -38.11 20.44
CA MET A 1 7.55 -36.74 19.88
C MET A 1 6.11 -36.28 19.74
N THR A 2 5.67 -35.35 20.59
CA THR A 2 4.37 -34.68 20.43
C THR A 2 4.50 -33.66 19.30
N VAL A 3 3.87 -33.95 18.16
CA VAL A 3 3.84 -33.02 17.02
C VAL A 3 2.92 -31.85 17.39
N SER A 4 3.38 -30.62 17.20
CA SER A 4 2.53 -29.45 17.48
C SER A 4 1.31 -29.46 16.54
N PRO A 5 0.13 -29.01 17.00
CA PRO A 5 -1.07 -28.96 16.17
C PRO A 5 -0.85 -28.18 14.88
N PHE A 6 -0.08 -27.09 14.94
CA PHE A 6 0.30 -26.28 13.79
C PHE A 6 1.18 -27.04 12.79
N ALA A 7 2.15 -27.84 13.26
CA ALA A 7 2.96 -28.67 12.40
C ALA A 7 2.14 -29.78 11.73
N ARG A 8 1.11 -30.29 12.40
CA ARG A 8 0.20 -31.31 11.83
C ARG A 8 -0.65 -30.75 10.69
N ILE A 9 -1.14 -29.52 10.82
CA ILE A 9 -1.93 -28.85 9.77
C ILE A 9 -1.03 -28.56 8.56
N ASN A 10 0.19 -28.08 8.78
CA ASN A 10 1.15 -27.80 7.71
C ASN A 10 1.63 -29.06 6.97
N SER A 11 1.69 -30.21 7.66
CA SER A 11 2.11 -31.49 7.08
C SER A 11 0.96 -32.26 6.41
N SER A 12 -0.28 -31.94 6.75
CA SER A 12 -1.47 -32.51 6.13
C SER A 12 -1.62 -31.89 4.75
N ARG A 13 -1.06 -32.54 3.73
CA ARG A 13 -1.07 -32.14 2.30
C ARG A 13 -2.51 -32.08 1.75
N SER A 14 -3.30 -31.12 2.21
CA SER A 14 -4.69 -30.92 1.82
C SER A 14 -4.75 -30.15 0.52
N LEU A 15 -5.21 -30.81 -0.54
CA LEU A 15 -5.38 -30.18 -1.85
C LEU A 15 -6.33 -28.97 -1.79
N LEU A 16 -7.41 -29.07 -1.00
CA LEU A 16 -8.33 -27.95 -0.78
C LEU A 16 -7.65 -26.75 -0.13
N LEU A 17 -6.77 -26.96 0.84
CA LEU A 17 -6.04 -25.87 1.49
C LEU A 17 -5.13 -25.13 0.49
N TYR A 18 -4.44 -25.87 -0.37
CA TYR A 18 -3.63 -25.27 -1.43
C TYR A 18 -4.47 -24.46 -2.42
N LEU A 19 -5.64 -24.96 -2.81
CA LEU A 19 -6.55 -24.22 -3.70
C LEU A 19 -7.05 -22.93 -3.06
N VAL A 20 -7.41 -22.95 -1.78
CA VAL A 20 -7.84 -21.75 -1.04
C VAL A 20 -6.71 -20.73 -0.95
N ILE A 21 -5.49 -21.16 -0.59
CA ILE A 21 -4.32 -20.28 -0.53
C ILE A 21 -4.04 -19.67 -1.91
N ALA A 22 -4.07 -20.47 -2.97
CA ALA A 22 -3.86 -19.99 -4.34
C ALA A 22 -4.90 -18.94 -4.73
N ALA A 23 -6.18 -19.16 -4.44
CA ALA A 23 -7.25 -18.21 -4.74
C ALA A 23 -7.05 -16.86 -3.99
N VAL A 24 -6.67 -16.91 -2.72
CA VAL A 24 -6.36 -15.71 -1.93
C VAL A 24 -5.19 -14.95 -2.54
N LEU A 25 -4.10 -15.64 -2.87
CA LEU A 25 -2.91 -15.02 -3.46
C LEU A 25 -3.22 -14.35 -4.81
N VAL A 26 -3.96 -15.02 -5.70
CA VAL A 26 -4.38 -14.46 -6.98
C VAL A 26 -5.22 -13.20 -6.77
N THR A 27 -6.16 -13.23 -5.81
CA THR A 27 -7.01 -12.09 -5.48
C THR A 27 -6.18 -10.89 -5.01
N LEU A 28 -5.21 -11.12 -4.13
CA LEU A 28 -4.33 -10.05 -3.64
C LEU A 28 -3.44 -9.46 -4.75
N ILE A 29 -2.87 -10.30 -5.61
CA ILE A 29 -2.06 -9.84 -6.74
C ILE A 29 -2.90 -9.01 -7.71
N ALA A 30 -4.09 -9.49 -8.06
CA ALA A 30 -5.00 -8.76 -8.94
C ALA A 30 -5.43 -7.42 -8.33
N GLY A 31 -5.79 -7.40 -7.05
CA GLY A 31 -6.17 -6.19 -6.33
C GLY A 31 -5.03 -5.17 -6.24
N ALA A 32 -3.82 -5.63 -5.93
CA ALA A 32 -2.63 -4.78 -5.90
C ALA A 32 -2.30 -4.21 -7.29
N GLY A 33 -2.36 -5.04 -8.33
CA GLY A 33 -2.15 -4.62 -9.71
C GLY A 33 -3.18 -3.57 -10.16
N ALA A 34 -4.45 -3.76 -9.81
CA ALA A 34 -5.50 -2.79 -10.07
C ALA A 34 -5.22 -1.46 -9.36
N ALA A 35 -4.91 -1.49 -8.06
CA ALA A 35 -4.61 -0.27 -7.30
C ALA A 35 -3.43 0.52 -7.88
N ILE A 36 -2.37 -0.16 -8.33
CA ILE A 36 -1.21 0.47 -8.98
C ILE A 36 -1.60 1.05 -10.34
N ALA A 37 -2.33 0.30 -11.16
CA ALA A 37 -2.73 0.74 -12.50
C ALA A 37 -3.76 1.90 -12.47
N THR A 38 -4.57 1.98 -11.43
CA THR A 38 -5.57 3.04 -11.24
C THR A 38 -5.07 4.21 -10.41
N HIS A 39 -3.82 4.16 -9.91
CA HIS A 39 -3.25 5.27 -9.17
C HIS A 39 -2.85 6.40 -10.13
N ASP A 40 -3.84 7.22 -10.50
CA ASP A 40 -3.60 8.56 -11.05
C ASP A 40 -2.80 9.37 -10.01
N SER A 41 -1.79 10.10 -10.48
CA SER A 41 -0.78 10.80 -9.68
C SER A 41 -1.36 11.99 -8.90
N GLY A 42 -2.29 11.74 -7.97
CA GLY A 42 -2.85 12.74 -7.07
C GLY A 42 -1.89 13.21 -5.96
N GLY A 43 -0.65 12.69 -5.94
CA GLY A 43 0.38 13.00 -4.94
C GLY A 43 1.04 14.37 -5.07
N GLU A 44 0.87 15.09 -6.19
CA GLU A 44 1.55 16.38 -6.40
C GLU A 44 0.84 17.60 -5.79
N ARG A 45 -0.37 17.45 -5.24
CA ARG A 45 -1.09 18.57 -4.58
C ARG A 45 -0.78 18.77 -3.09
N ALA A 46 -0.01 17.87 -2.46
CA ALA A 46 0.26 17.97 -1.02
C ALA A 46 1.46 18.85 -0.66
N HIS A 47 2.26 19.34 -1.62
CA HIS A 47 3.50 20.11 -1.36
C HIS A 47 3.57 21.51 -2.00
N SER A 48 2.52 21.98 -2.67
CA SER A 48 2.51 23.30 -3.32
C SER A 48 1.63 24.30 -2.57
N ALA A 49 2.11 24.77 -1.43
CA ALA A 49 1.75 26.09 -0.93
C ALA A 49 2.96 26.67 -0.19
N PRO A 50 3.85 27.44 -0.85
CA PRO A 50 4.72 28.33 -0.10
C PRO A 50 3.81 29.33 0.61
N ALA A 51 3.87 29.36 1.94
CA ALA A 51 3.25 30.40 2.74
C ALA A 51 3.73 31.75 2.20
N SER A 52 2.83 32.52 1.59
CA SER A 52 3.10 33.86 1.13
C SER A 52 3.44 34.74 2.34
N VAL A 53 4.73 34.87 2.64
CA VAL A 53 5.22 35.90 3.56
C VAL A 53 5.26 37.20 2.78
N SER A 54 4.21 38.01 2.94
CA SER A 54 4.18 39.39 2.45
C SER A 54 5.16 40.21 3.26
N TYR A 55 6.36 40.46 2.74
CA TYR A 55 7.16 41.57 3.21
C TYR A 55 6.61 42.85 2.55
N SER A 56 6.16 43.81 3.36
CA SER A 56 6.02 45.19 2.89
C SER A 56 7.43 45.78 2.95
N LEU A 57 8.11 45.85 1.81
CA LEU A 57 9.29 46.71 1.69
C LEU A 57 8.78 48.15 1.68
N ASP A 58 8.62 48.75 2.85
CA ASP A 58 8.67 50.20 2.98
C ASP A 58 10.15 50.60 2.84
N ILE A 59 10.64 50.56 1.60
CA ILE A 59 11.93 51.13 1.24
C ILE A 59 11.66 52.60 0.99
N ASP A 60 12.05 53.41 1.98
CA ASP A 60 12.65 54.74 1.84
C ASP A 60 12.75 55.21 0.38
N ALA A 61 11.77 56.01 -0.03
CA ALA A 61 11.94 56.93 -1.14
C ALA A 61 12.43 58.27 -0.55
N ALA A 62 13.72 58.49 -0.75
CA ALA A 62 14.52 59.71 -0.65
C ALA A 62 13.79 61.05 -0.57
#